data_AF-W4GS69-F1
#
_entry.id   AF-W4GS69-F1
#
_cell.length_a   1.000
_cell.length_b   1.000
_cell.length_c   1.000
_cell.angle_alpha   90.00
_cell.angle_beta   90.00
_cell.angle_gamma   90.00
#
_symmetry.space_group_name_H-M   'P 1'
#
loop_
_entity.id
_entity.type
_entity.pdbx_description
1 polymer ?
#
loop_
_entity_poly.entity_id
_entity_poly.type
_entity_poly.pdbx_seq_one_letter_code
_entity_poly.pdbx_strand_id
1 'polypeptide(L)'
;MRRKFKSLRNSKKSTGDPDCPEDVKRAKRINRAMEARMSVLDMGSGDENEDNENNVNNDSDSSSDPPSAPTPVLSPFTLFATPRTVLDPTELATIGHAENEAIKRRLVFEQCDARQHTFEVLAAMQERQQAMELEYRRYHM
;
A
#
# COMPACT_ATOMS: atom_id res chain seq x y z
N MET A 1 -1.71 -51.89 43.30
CA MET A 1 -0.64 -51.09 42.67
C MET A 1 -1.02 -49.61 42.64
N ARG A 2 -0.23 -48.71 43.24
CA ARG A 2 -0.48 -47.25 43.16
C ARG A 2 0.10 -46.74 41.85
N ARG A 3 -0.75 -46.19 40.97
CA ARG A 3 -0.34 -45.63 39.67
C ARG A 3 0.56 -44.40 39.90
N LYS A 4 1.80 -44.45 39.39
CA LYS A 4 2.84 -43.43 39.55
C LYS A 4 2.99 -42.62 38.26
N PHE A 5 1.93 -41.96 37.79
CA PHE A 5 2.10 -40.98 36.71
C PHE A 5 1.93 -39.58 37.31
N LYS A 6 3.04 -38.83 37.36
CA LYS A 6 2.96 -37.38 37.57
C LYS A 6 2.40 -36.78 36.29
N SER A 7 1.39 -35.93 36.39
CA SER A 7 0.92 -35.15 35.25
C SER A 7 2.10 -34.33 34.71
N LEU A 8 2.49 -34.57 33.46
CA LEU A 8 3.54 -33.78 32.81
C LEU A 8 2.96 -32.38 32.60
N ARG A 9 3.59 -31.36 33.20
CA ARG A 9 3.24 -29.97 32.89
C ARG A 9 3.63 -29.71 31.44
N ASN A 10 2.65 -29.67 30.55
CA ASN A 10 2.83 -29.22 29.18
C ASN A 10 2.94 -27.69 29.17
N SER A 11 4.08 -27.16 29.60
CA SER A 11 4.43 -25.77 29.31
C SER A 11 5.09 -25.75 27.94
N LYS A 12 4.48 -25.05 26.97
CA LYS A 12 5.11 -24.80 25.66
C LYS A 12 6.50 -24.21 25.92
N LYS A 13 7.54 -24.88 25.43
CA LYS A 13 8.88 -24.26 25.39
C LYS A 13 8.79 -23.08 24.43
N SER A 14 9.49 -21.98 24.71
CA SER A 14 9.66 -20.94 23.72
C SER A 14 10.38 -21.58 22.52
N THR A 15 9.65 -21.79 21.42
CA THR A 15 10.21 -22.36 20.18
C THR A 15 11.15 -21.37 19.46
N GLY A 16 11.28 -20.15 19.99
CA GLY A 16 12.24 -19.15 19.54
C GLY A 16 13.63 -19.37 20.11
N ASP A 17 14.64 -19.13 19.28
CA ASP A 17 16.02 -18.97 19.73
C ASP A 17 16.10 -17.76 20.69
N PRO A 18 16.51 -17.95 21.96
CA PRO A 18 16.60 -16.85 22.92
C PRO A 18 17.60 -15.76 22.52
N ASP A 19 18.55 -16.06 21.63
CA ASP A 19 19.61 -15.13 21.21
C ASP A 19 19.37 -14.55 19.80
N CYS A 20 18.13 -14.64 19.29
CA CYS A 20 17.80 -14.11 17.97
C CYS A 20 18.06 -12.58 17.92
N PRO A 21 18.93 -12.09 17.01
CA PRO A 21 19.28 -10.67 16.92
C PRO A 21 18.06 -9.79 16.64
N GLU A 22 18.03 -8.58 17.23
CA GLU A 22 16.90 -7.65 17.08
C GLU A 22 16.62 -7.27 15.63
N ASP A 23 17.66 -7.18 14.79
CA ASP A 23 17.50 -6.90 13.37
C ASP A 23 16.74 -8.02 12.64
N VAL A 24 16.98 -9.28 13.01
CA VAL A 24 16.30 -10.45 12.44
C VAL A 24 14.83 -10.47 12.88
N LYS A 25 14.55 -10.16 14.16
CA LYS A 25 13.18 -10.04 14.68
C LYS A 25 12.40 -8.93 13.98
N ARG A 26 13.01 -7.75 13.84
CA ARG A 26 12.42 -6.59 13.15
C ARG A 26 12.15 -6.91 11.68
N ALA A 27 13.12 -7.49 10.97
CA ALA A 27 12.95 -7.87 9.57
C ALA A 27 11.81 -8.87 9.39
N LYS A 28 11.75 -9.91 10.24
CA LYS A 28 10.68 -10.92 10.20
C LYS A 28 9.30 -10.30 10.45
N ARG A 29 9.20 -9.35 11.39
CA ARG A 29 7.96 -8.61 11.66
C ARG A 29 7.50 -7.79 10.45
N ILE A 30 8.43 -7.09 9.79
CA ILE A 30 8.14 -6.29 8.60
C ILE A 30 7.68 -7.19 7.44
N ASN A 31 8.36 -8.32 7.21
CA ASN A 31 7.98 -9.29 6.19
C ASN A 31 6.57 -9.82 6.41
N ARG A 32 6.25 -10.25 7.65
CA ARG A 32 4.91 -10.72 8.00
C ARG A 32 3.84 -9.66 7.75
N ALA A 33 4.13 -8.39 8.08
CA ALA A 33 3.20 -7.29 7.83
C ALA A 33 3.01 -6.97 6.34
N MET A 34 4.03 -7.18 5.50
CA MET A 34 3.90 -7.06 4.05
C MET A 34 3.05 -8.19 3.48
N GLU A 35 3.35 -9.43 3.84
CA GLU A 35 2.61 -10.62 3.41
C GLU A 35 1.13 -10.53 3.78
N ALA A 36 0.82 -10.13 5.02
CA ALA A 36 -0.56 -9.96 5.47
C ALA A 36 -1.34 -8.90 4.67
N ARG A 37 -0.68 -7.79 4.29
CA ARG A 37 -1.31 -6.72 3.50
C ARG A 37 -1.48 -7.09 2.03
N MET A 38 -0.61 -7.92 1.49
CA MET A 38 -0.64 -8.35 0.10
C MET A 38 -1.43 -9.65 -0.13
N SER A 39 -1.76 -10.37 0.95
CA SER A 39 -2.49 -11.63 0.87
C SER A 39 -3.92 -11.39 0.39
N VAL A 40 -4.29 -12.05 -0.70
CA VAL A 40 -5.67 -12.09 -1.20
C VAL A 40 -6.37 -13.22 -0.46
N LEU A 41 -7.33 -12.88 0.41
CA LEU A 41 -8.18 -13.77 1.22
C LEU A 41 -7.60 -15.17 1.47
N ASP A 42 -7.01 -15.37 2.65
CA ASP A 42 -6.53 -16.67 3.08
C ASP A 42 -7.69 -17.68 3.12
N MET A 43 -7.64 -18.68 2.23
CA MET A 43 -8.59 -19.81 2.21
C MET A 43 -8.21 -20.82 3.30
N GLY A 44 -8.16 -20.35 4.55
CA GLY A 44 -8.02 -21.16 5.76
C GLY A 44 -6.67 -21.84 5.92
N SER A 45 -5.61 -21.08 6.16
CA SER A 45 -4.37 -21.56 6.76
C SER A 45 -4.25 -21.01 8.17
N GLY A 46 -4.71 -21.78 9.15
CA GLY A 46 -4.59 -21.46 10.57
C GLY A 46 -3.14 -21.29 11.01
N ASP A 47 -2.63 -20.05 10.95
CA ASP A 47 -1.38 -19.63 11.59
C ASP A 47 -1.70 -19.19 13.03
N GLU A 48 -1.85 -20.18 13.92
CA GLU A 48 -1.94 -19.98 15.36
C GLU A 48 -0.55 -19.65 15.95
N ASN A 49 -0.02 -18.47 15.60
CA ASN A 49 1.08 -17.82 16.30
C ASN A 49 0.52 -16.67 17.15
N GLU A 50 0.09 -17.02 18.36
CA GLU A 50 -0.28 -16.12 19.44
C GLU A 50 0.97 -15.40 20.01
N ASP A 51 1.40 -14.32 19.37
CA ASP A 51 2.17 -13.28 20.07
C ASP A 51 1.17 -12.30 20.69
N ASN A 52 0.54 -12.74 21.78
CA ASN A 52 -0.34 -11.91 22.61
C ASN A 52 0.47 -11.17 23.68
N GLU A 53 0.75 -9.90 23.44
CA GLU A 53 0.76 -8.88 24.49
C GLU A 53 0.52 -7.49 23.89
N ASN A 54 -0.75 -7.17 23.66
CA ASN A 54 -1.39 -5.94 24.15
C ASN A 54 -2.83 -5.83 23.62
N ASN A 55 -3.75 -6.33 24.45
CA ASN A 55 -5.13 -5.89 24.46
C ASN A 55 -5.18 -4.43 24.94
N VAL A 56 -5.39 -3.49 24.03
CA VAL A 56 -6.08 -2.23 24.34
C VAL A 56 -7.17 -2.05 23.31
N ASN A 57 -8.38 -2.45 23.68
CA ASN A 57 -9.60 -1.92 23.08
C ASN A 57 -9.53 -0.39 23.09
N ASN A 58 -9.72 0.23 21.92
CA ASN A 58 -10.31 1.55 21.83
C ASN A 58 -11.02 1.66 20.49
N ASP A 59 -12.32 1.35 20.51
CA ASP A 59 -13.27 2.01 19.66
C ASP A 59 -13.21 3.51 19.99
N SER A 60 -12.64 4.29 19.09
CA SER A 60 -12.79 5.74 19.08
C SER A 60 -12.82 6.20 17.64
N ASP A 61 -14.04 6.34 17.16
CA ASP A 61 -14.39 7.20 16.05
C ASP A 61 -13.89 8.62 16.39
N SER A 62 -12.77 9.00 15.78
CA SER A 62 -12.28 10.36 15.80
C SER A 62 -11.69 10.66 14.44
N SER A 63 -12.51 11.28 13.61
CA SER A 63 -12.07 12.12 12.51
C SER A 63 -11.03 13.10 13.06
N SER A 64 -9.77 12.86 12.73
CA SER A 64 -8.68 13.79 12.97
C SER A 64 -7.78 13.73 11.76
N ASP A 65 -7.58 14.90 11.18
CA ASP A 65 -6.91 15.19 9.92
C ASP A 65 -5.60 14.41 9.71
N PRO A 66 -5.22 14.14 8.44
CA PRO A 66 -3.96 13.49 8.15
C PRO A 66 -2.81 14.28 8.79
N PRO A 67 -1.85 13.62 9.48
CA PRO A 67 -0.70 14.31 10.02
C PRO A 67 0.05 14.95 8.85
N SER A 68 0.16 16.28 8.90
CA SER A 68 0.97 17.09 8.00
C SER A 68 2.27 16.36 7.70
N ALA A 69 2.48 16.09 6.41
CA ALA A 69 3.69 15.49 5.89
C ALA A 69 4.92 16.17 6.53
N PRO A 70 5.95 15.41 6.93
CA PRO A 70 7.18 16.01 7.40
C PRO A 70 7.73 16.89 6.28
N THR A 71 7.75 18.19 6.52
CA THR A 71 8.50 19.14 5.71
C THR A 71 9.96 18.65 5.66
N PRO A 72 10.57 18.56 4.46
CA PRO A 72 11.96 18.16 4.36
C PRO A 72 12.80 19.25 5.02
N VAL A 73 13.19 19.02 6.27
CA VAL A 73 14.25 19.79 6.91
C VAL A 73 15.50 19.54 6.08
N LEU A 74 15.94 20.58 5.36
CA LEU A 74 17.22 20.64 4.68
C LEU A 74 18.33 20.46 5.72
N SER A 75 18.65 19.20 5.99
CA SER A 75 19.72 18.77 6.85
C SER A 75 20.93 18.44 5.96
N PRO A 76 22.09 19.07 6.14
CA PRO A 76 23.29 18.83 5.33
C PRO A 76 24.00 17.52 5.73
N PHE A 77 23.25 16.51 6.16
CA PHE A 77 23.83 15.23 6.57
C PHE A 77 23.94 14.29 5.37
N THR A 78 25.19 14.16 4.94
CA THR A 78 25.79 13.10 4.11
C THR A 78 24.86 11.93 3.74
N LEU A 79 24.50 11.86 2.46
CA LEU A 79 23.86 10.70 1.84
C LEU A 79 24.85 9.51 1.86
N PHE A 80 24.62 8.53 2.73
CA PHE A 80 25.34 7.25 2.64
C PHE A 80 24.52 6.29 1.78
N ALA A 81 24.92 6.16 0.51
CA ALA A 81 24.34 5.20 -0.42
C ALA A 81 24.74 3.77 -0.01
N THR A 82 23.78 2.85 -0.01
CA THR A 82 24.10 1.43 0.14
C THR A 82 24.66 0.89 -1.19
N PRO A 83 25.72 0.05 -1.19
CA PRO A 83 26.56 -0.24 -2.35
C PRO A 83 25.93 -1.19 -3.39
N ARG A 84 24.60 -1.24 -3.51
CA ARG A 84 23.93 -2.13 -4.48
C ARG A 84 23.88 -1.57 -5.90
N THR A 85 24.16 -0.29 -6.08
CA THR A 85 24.29 0.36 -7.39
C THR A 85 25.63 1.08 -7.41
N VAL A 86 26.48 0.78 -8.40
CA VAL A 86 27.84 1.38 -8.57
C VAL A 86 27.74 2.82 -9.08
N LEU A 87 26.75 3.58 -8.62
CA LEU A 87 26.41 4.92 -9.06
C LEU A 87 26.74 5.90 -7.95
N ASP A 88 27.36 7.03 -8.33
CA ASP A 88 27.63 8.13 -7.42
C ASP A 88 26.29 8.69 -6.87
N PRO A 89 26.21 9.11 -5.60
CA PRO A 89 25.04 9.82 -5.05
C PRO A 89 24.45 10.90 -5.98
N THR A 90 25.29 11.59 -6.74
CA THR A 90 24.90 12.62 -7.72
C THR A 90 24.20 12.03 -8.95
N GLU A 91 24.70 10.89 -9.45
CA GLU A 91 24.09 10.17 -10.58
C GLU A 91 22.75 9.57 -10.17
N LEU A 92 22.65 9.04 -8.95
CA LEU A 92 21.42 8.50 -8.40
C LEU A 92 20.35 9.60 -8.25
N ALA A 93 20.72 10.79 -7.79
CA ALA A 93 19.81 11.93 -7.72
C ALA A 93 19.31 12.34 -9.13
N THR A 94 20.21 12.35 -10.12
CA THR A 94 19.88 12.70 -11.50
C THR A 94 18.88 11.71 -12.11
N ILE A 95 19.06 10.40 -11.87
CA ILE A 95 18.13 9.35 -12.30
C ILE A 95 16.77 9.51 -11.61
N GLY A 96 16.76 9.76 -10.30
CA GLY A 96 15.53 10.00 -9.55
C GLY A 96 14.71 11.20 -10.05
N HIS A 97 15.37 12.28 -10.48
CA HIS A 97 14.68 13.41 -11.10
C HIS A 97 14.13 13.09 -12.50
N ALA A 98 14.90 12.37 -13.33
CA ALA A 98 14.49 12.01 -14.69
C ALA A 98 13.27 11.08 -14.71
N GLU A 99 13.25 10.08 -13.83
CA GLU A 99 12.13 9.13 -13.71
C GLU A 99 10.85 9.83 -13.23
N ASN A 100 10.96 10.75 -12.27
CA ASN A 100 9.83 11.54 -11.79
C ASN A 100 9.22 12.42 -12.88
N GLU A 101 10.03 13.04 -13.73
CA GLU A 101 9.52 13.85 -14.85
C GLU A 101 8.87 13.00 -15.94
N ALA A 102 9.40 11.79 -16.23
CA ALA A 102 8.78 10.86 -17.17
C ALA A 102 7.41 10.36 -16.68
N ILE A 103 7.30 10.04 -15.39
CA ILE A 103 6.04 9.61 -14.76
C ILE A 103 5.01 10.75 -14.82
N LYS A 104 5.40 11.98 -14.50
CA LYS A 104 4.52 13.16 -14.60
C LYS A 104 4.02 13.37 -16.03
N ARG A 105 4.89 13.29 -17.04
CA ARG A 105 4.50 13.44 -18.45
C ARG A 105 3.50 12.37 -18.89
N ARG A 106 3.70 11.12 -18.46
CA ARG A 106 2.76 10.03 -18.75
C ARG A 106 1.40 10.26 -18.10
N LEU A 107 1.39 10.67 -16.83
CA LEU A 107 0.15 10.94 -16.09
C LEU A 107 -0.64 12.10 -16.72
N VAL A 108 0.04 13.18 -17.12
CA VAL A 108 -0.60 14.32 -17.80
C VAL A 108 -1.20 13.90 -19.14
N PHE A 109 -0.50 13.06 -19.91
CA PHE A 109 -1.03 12.55 -21.18
C PHE A 109 -2.29 11.72 -20.98
N GLU A 110 -2.28 10.77 -20.03
CA GLU A 110 -3.44 9.94 -19.68
C GLU A 110 -4.63 10.77 -19.16
N GLN A 111 -4.34 11.83 -18.39
CA GLN A 111 -5.36 12.77 -17.94
C GLN A 111 -5.95 13.60 -19.09
N CYS A 112 -5.15 14.02 -20.06
CA CYS A 112 -5.62 14.71 -21.26
C CYS A 112 -6.52 13.80 -22.11
N ASP A 113 -6.11 12.55 -22.32
CA ASP A 113 -6.87 11.54 -23.08
C ASP A 113 -8.22 11.24 -22.42
N ALA A 114 -8.25 11.04 -21.10
CA ALA A 114 -9.48 10.81 -20.36
C ALA A 114 -10.46 11.99 -20.46
N ARG A 115 -9.97 13.24 -20.37
CA ARG A 115 -10.81 14.43 -20.51
C ARG A 115 -11.37 14.55 -21.92
N GLN A 116 -10.56 14.25 -22.94
CA GLN A 116 -11.01 14.25 -24.32
C GLN A 116 -12.11 13.20 -24.55
N HIS A 117 -11.91 11.97 -24.07
CA HIS A 117 -12.90 10.91 -24.15
C HIS A 117 -14.24 11.31 -23.51
N THR A 118 -14.21 11.92 -22.31
CA THR A 118 -15.46 12.38 -21.68
C THR A 118 -16.20 13.45 -22.50
N PHE A 119 -15.47 14.35 -23.15
CA PHE A 119 -16.05 15.39 -24.00
C PHE A 119 -16.68 14.78 -25.26
N GLU A 120 -16.01 13.82 -25.89
CA GLU A 120 -16.53 13.11 -27.07
C GLU A 120 -17.81 12.32 -26.73
N VAL A 121 -17.86 11.65 -25.57
CA VAL A 121 -19.06 10.94 -25.11
C VAL A 121 -20.24 11.90 -24.88
N LEU A 122 -20.00 13.06 -24.26
CA LEU A 122 -21.02 14.09 -24.07
C LEU A 122 -21.53 14.67 -25.39
N ALA A 123 -20.63 14.93 -26.34
CA ALA A 123 -20.98 15.42 -27.67
C ALA A 123 -21.85 14.40 -28.43
N ALA A 124 -21.48 13.12 -28.42
CA ALA A 124 -22.24 12.05 -29.06
C ALA A 124 -23.64 11.87 -28.45
N MET A 125 -23.75 11.99 -27.11
CA MET A 125 -25.05 11.98 -26.44
C MET A 125 -25.92 13.17 -26.85
N GLN A 126 -25.33 14.35 -26.97
CA GLN A 126 -26.04 15.57 -27.36
C GLN A 126 -26.51 15.52 -28.81
N GLU A 127 -25.66 15.04 -29.74
CA GLU A 127 -26.04 14.82 -31.14
C GLU A 127 -27.22 13.84 -31.25
N ARG A 128 -27.20 12.76 -30.46
CA ARG A 128 -28.30 11.80 -30.42
C ARG A 128 -29.61 12.43 -29.94
N GLN A 129 -29.56 13.32 -28.93
CA GLN A 129 -30.75 14.05 -28.48
C GLN A 129 -31.29 14.98 -29.57
N GLN A 130 -30.42 15.74 -30.23
CA GLN A 130 -30.82 16.64 -31.32
C GLN A 130 -31.41 15.86 -32.50
N ALA A 131 -30.83 14.71 -32.86
CA ALA A 131 -31.36 13.86 -33.91
C ALA A 131 -32.79 13.39 -33.61
N MET A 132 -33.06 12.96 -32.36
CA MET A 132 -34.42 12.59 -31.96
C MET A 132 -35.39 13.79 -31.97
N GLU A 133 -34.96 14.97 -31.52
CA GLU A 133 -35.80 16.18 -31.55
C GLU A 133 -36.14 16.61 -32.99
N LEU A 134 -35.17 16.53 -33.90
CA LEU A 134 -35.38 16.83 -35.31
C LEU A 134 -36.31 15.81 -35.97
N GLU A 135 -36.15 14.53 -35.66
CA GLU A 135 -37.06 13.48 -36.12
C GLU A 135 -38.49 13.75 -35.62
N TYR A 136 -38.65 14.03 -34.32
CA TYR A 136 -39.94 14.35 -33.73
C TYR A 136 -40.59 15.59 -34.37
N ARG A 137 -39.80 16.65 -34.60
CA ARG A 137 -40.26 17.88 -35.26
C ARG A 137 -40.66 17.62 -36.72
N ARG A 138 -39.96 16.73 -37.43
CA ARG A 138 -40.31 16.32 -38.80
C ARG A 138 -41.63 15.55 -38.87
N TYR A 139 -41.95 14.75 -37.86
CA TYR A 139 -43.22 13.99 -37.81
C TYR A 139 -44.44 14.83 -37.41
N HIS A 140 -44.23 15.99 -36.78
CA HIS A 140 -45.32 16.88 -36.31
C HIS A 140 -45.58 18.10 -37.21
N MET A 141 -45.01 18.09 -38.43
CA MET A 141 -45.33 19.01 -39.54
C MET A 141 -46.04 18.23 -40.64
#